data_AF-A0A3B1AL02-F1
#
_entry.id   AF-A0A3B1AL02-F1
#
_cell.length_a   1.000
_cell.length_b   1.000
_cell.length_c   1.000
_cell.angle_alpha   90.00
_cell.angle_beta   90.00
_cell.angle_gamma   90.00
#
_symmetry.space_group_name_H-M   'P 1'
#
loop_
_entity.id
_entity.type
_entity.pdbx_description
1 polymer ?
#
loop_
_entity_poly.entity_id
_entity_poly.type
_entity_poly.pdbx_seq_one_letter_code
_entity_poly.pdbx_strand_id
1 'polypeptide(L)'
;MNFSLGKNLEKYVSNQVQDGMFNNASEVIRDALRMHEEYQLKLARLRRDINMGLQSIKDGNISHATANDIMNEAMGEIGGNE
;
A
#
# COMPACT_ATOMS: atom_id res chain seq x y z
N MET A 1 22.64 -13.71 -9.69
CA MET A 1 21.53 -14.69 -9.76
C MET A 1 21.04 -14.71 -11.20
N ASN A 2 20.88 -15.87 -11.84
CA ASN A 2 20.39 -15.96 -13.22
C ASN A 2 18.99 -16.60 -13.21
N PHE A 3 18.02 -15.93 -13.82
CA PHE A 3 16.66 -16.43 -13.99
C PHE A 3 16.18 -16.06 -15.39
N SER A 4 15.45 -16.98 -16.03
CA SER A 4 14.87 -16.76 -17.34
C SER A 4 13.49 -16.13 -17.20
N LEU A 5 13.24 -15.08 -17.98
CA LEU A 5 11.93 -14.45 -18.09
C LEU A 5 11.17 -15.07 -19.26
N GLY A 6 9.83 -14.97 -19.23
CA GLY A 6 9.03 -15.26 -20.42
C GLY A 6 9.25 -14.20 -21.49
N LYS A 7 9.10 -14.56 -22.78
CA LYS A 7 9.35 -13.68 -23.94
C LYS A 7 8.72 -12.27 -23.83
N ASN A 8 7.51 -12.18 -23.28
CA ASN A 8 6.82 -10.89 -23.10
C ASN A 8 7.53 -9.99 -22.08
N LEU A 9 8.02 -10.57 -20.98
CA LEU A 9 8.74 -9.85 -19.95
C LEU A 9 10.16 -9.48 -20.42
N GLU A 10 10.82 -10.34 -21.18
CA GLU A 10 12.10 -10.00 -21.83
C GLU A 10 11.95 -8.79 -22.75
N LYS A 11 10.91 -8.78 -23.60
CA LYS A 11 10.61 -7.64 -24.47
C LYS A 11 10.32 -6.38 -23.67
N TYR A 12 9.51 -6.48 -22.61
CA TYR A 12 9.22 -5.36 -21.73
C TYR A 12 10.49 -4.78 -21.10
N VAL A 13 11.34 -5.62 -20.50
CA VAL A 13 12.61 -5.19 -19.89
C VAL A 13 13.54 -4.57 -20.92
N SER A 14 13.65 -5.16 -22.12
CA SER A 14 14.44 -4.61 -23.22
C SER A 14 13.97 -3.21 -23.61
N ASN A 15 12.66 -3.01 -23.76
CA ASN A 15 12.10 -1.70 -24.09
C ASN A 15 12.40 -0.66 -23.00
N GLN A 16 12.22 -1.01 -21.73
CA GLN A 16 12.51 -0.10 -20.60
C GLN A 16 13.97 0.38 -20.56
N VAL A 17 14.91 -0.48 -20.96
CA VAL A 17 16.33 -0.10 -21.07
C VAL A 17 16.58 0.74 -22.32
N GLN A 18 15.99 0.37 -23.47
CA GLN A 18 16.11 1.12 -24.73
C GLN A 18 15.54 2.54 -24.64
N ASP A 19 14.46 2.72 -23.89
CA ASP A 19 13.82 4.02 -23.66
C ASP A 19 14.66 4.92 -22.72
N GLY A 20 15.78 4.42 -22.20
CA GLY A 20 16.71 5.17 -21.34
C GLY A 20 16.24 5.35 -19.90
N MET A 21 15.09 4.76 -19.53
CA MET A 21 14.54 4.82 -18.17
C MET A 21 15.42 4.05 -17.16
N PHE A 22 16.09 2.99 -17.62
CA PHE A 22 16.98 2.17 -16.81
C PHE A 22 18.27 1.82 -17.57
N ASN A 23 19.40 1.69 -16.86
CA ASN A 23 20.68 1.41 -17.51
C ASN A 23 20.86 -0.06 -17.87
N ASN A 24 20.16 -0.96 -17.18
CA ASN A 24 20.27 -2.40 -17.37
C ASN A 24 19.04 -3.15 -16.86
N ALA A 25 18.89 -4.40 -17.28
CA ALA A 25 17.79 -5.28 -16.88
C ALA A 25 17.70 -5.49 -15.36
N SER A 26 18.84 -5.52 -14.65
CA SER A 26 18.84 -5.73 -13.20
C SER A 26 18.21 -4.56 -12.44
N GLU A 27 18.30 -3.34 -12.96
CA GLU A 27 17.63 -2.17 -12.40
C GLU A 27 16.12 -2.25 -12.57
N VAL A 28 15.64 -2.60 -13.78
CA VAL A 28 14.20 -2.79 -14.04
C VAL A 28 13.60 -3.81 -13.08
N ILE A 29 14.29 -4.94 -12.89
CA ILE A 29 13.81 -6.03 -12.04
C ILE A 29 13.82 -5.60 -10.57
N ARG A 30 14.90 -4.96 -10.10
CA ARG A 30 14.97 -4.47 -8.71
C ARG A 30 13.85 -3.48 -8.42
N ASP A 31 13.57 -2.58 -9.36
CA ASP A 31 12.50 -1.59 -9.21
C ASP A 31 11.12 -2.26 -9.15
N ALA A 32 10.85 -3.22 -10.06
CA ALA A 32 9.62 -3.99 -10.04
C ALA A 32 9.43 -4.80 -8.74
N LEU A 33 10.50 -5.42 -8.23
CA LEU A 33 10.46 -6.15 -6.96
C LEU A 33 10.23 -5.23 -5.77
N ARG A 34 10.85 -4.04 -5.76
CA ARG A 34 10.61 -3.02 -4.72
C ARG A 34 9.15 -2.57 -4.72
N MET A 35 8.59 -2.27 -5.89
CA MET A 35 7.16 -1.94 -6.00
C MET A 35 6.26 -3.08 -5.53
N HIS A 36 6.62 -4.32 -5.84
CA HIS A 36 5.89 -5.50 -5.37
C HIS A 36 5.93 -5.62 -3.84
N GLU A 37 7.10 -5.44 -3.23
CA GLU A 37 7.27 -5.47 -1.78
C GLU A 37 6.45 -4.37 -1.09
N GLU A 38 6.52 -3.13 -1.58
CA GLU A 38 5.72 -2.02 -1.08
C GLU A 38 4.21 -2.29 -1.16
N TYR A 39 3.76 -2.90 -2.27
CA TYR A 39 2.36 -3.31 -2.43
C TYR A 39 1.97 -4.39 -1.41
N GLN A 40 2.80 -5.42 -1.22
CA GLN A 40 2.53 -6.47 -0.23
C GLN A 40 2.45 -5.91 1.19
N LEU A 41 3.34 -4.97 1.55
CA LEU A 41 3.32 -4.32 2.86
C LEU A 41 2.04 -3.52 3.08
N LYS A 42 1.60 -2.73 2.08
CA LYS A 42 0.33 -1.97 2.14
C LYS A 42 -0.87 -2.90 2.24
N LEU A 43 -0.89 -4.00 1.47
CA LEU A 43 -1.97 -4.98 1.50
C LEU A 43 -2.04 -5.72 2.85
N ALA A 44 -0.88 -6.09 3.41
CA ALA A 44 -0.81 -6.73 4.72
C ALA A 44 -1.34 -5.80 5.82
N ARG A 45 -0.97 -4.51 5.80
CA ARG A 45 -1.49 -3.50 6.72
C ARG A 45 -3.00 -3.35 6.59
N LEU A 46 -3.51 -3.18 5.38
CA LEU A 46 -4.95 -3.04 5.14
C LEU A 46 -5.73 -4.25 5.66
N ARG A 47 -5.26 -5.47 5.37
CA ARG A 47 -5.88 -6.70 5.89
C ARG A 47 -5.89 -6.74 7.41
N ARG A 48 -4.77 -6.36 8.04
CA ARG A 48 -4.67 -6.28 9.50
C ARG A 48 -5.69 -5.28 10.06
N ASP A 49 -5.75 -4.08 9.51
CA ASP A 49 -6.61 -3.01 10.02
C ASP A 49 -8.11 -3.35 9.86
N ILE A 50 -8.48 -3.99 8.73
CA ILE A 50 -9.83 -4.55 8.54
C ILE A 50 -10.13 -5.62 9.60
N ASN A 51 -9.21 -6.57 9.80
CA ASN A 51 -9.41 -7.64 10.79
C ASN A 51 -9.54 -7.08 12.22
N MET A 52 -8.79 -6.03 12.56
CA MET A 52 -8.95 -5.33 13.84
C MET A 52 -10.36 -4.75 13.98
N GLY A 53 -10.87 -4.07 12.95
CA GLY A 53 -12.24 -3.54 12.96
C GLY A 53 -13.30 -4.64 13.09
N LEU A 54 -13.15 -5.75 12.35
CA LEU A 54 -14.05 -6.90 12.44
C LEU A 54 -14.02 -7.54 13.83
N GLN A 55 -12.84 -7.64 14.44
CA GLN A 55 -12.70 -8.18 15.80
C GLN A 55 -13.35 -7.26 16.84
N SER A 56 -13.17 -5.94 16.70
CA SER A 56 -13.84 -4.93 17.55
C SER A 56 -15.36 -5.11 17.54
N ILE A 57 -15.96 -5.32 16.36
CA ILE A 57 -17.40 -5.58 16.22
C ILE A 57 -17.80 -6.88 16.93
N LYS A 58 -17.04 -7.97 16.74
CA LYS A 58 -17.32 -9.25 17.41
C LYS A 58 -17.26 -9.16 18.93
N ASP A 59 -16.34 -8.33 19.44
CA ASP A 59 -16.16 -8.11 20.87
C ASP A 59 -17.19 -7.12 21.45
N GLY A 60 -18.11 -6.60 20.62
CA GLY A 60 -19.14 -5.64 21.04
C GLY A 60 -18.65 -4.19 21.14
N ASN A 61 -17.40 -3.92 20.78
CA ASN A 61 -16.80 -2.59 20.77
C ASN A 61 -17.23 -1.84 19.49
N ILE A 62 -18.45 -1.34 19.49
CA ILE A 62 -19.08 -0.61 18.37
C ILE A 62 -19.37 0.82 18.83
N SER A 63 -18.93 1.80 18.04
CA SER A 63 -19.33 3.20 18.26
C SER A 63 -20.70 3.47 17.65
N HIS A 64 -21.54 4.20 18.37
CA HIS A 64 -22.82 4.71 17.87
C HIS A 64 -22.72 6.15 17.34
N ALA A 65 -21.52 6.77 17.43
CA ALA A 65 -21.28 8.10 16.91
C ALA A 65 -21.37 8.09 15.37
N THR A 66 -22.02 9.11 14.81
CA THR A 66 -22.00 9.32 13.36
C THR A 66 -20.67 9.91 12.92
N ALA A 67 -20.39 9.85 11.61
CA ALA A 67 -19.19 10.50 11.06
C ALA A 67 -19.14 12.01 11.38
N ASN A 68 -20.30 12.68 11.44
CA ASN A 68 -20.37 14.09 11.81
C ASN A 68 -20.05 14.31 13.29
N ASP A 69 -20.52 13.44 14.19
CA ASP A 69 -20.21 13.53 15.61
C ASP A 69 -18.71 13.40 15.85
N ILE A 70 -18.09 12.40 15.20
CA ILE A 70 -16.63 12.15 15.26
C ILE A 70 -15.87 13.35 14.70
N MET A 71 -16.31 13.91 13.57
CA MET A 71 -15.65 15.04 12.93
C MET A 71 -15.75 16.31 13.78
N ASN A 72 -16.93 16.56 14.38
CA ASN A 72 -17.16 17.70 15.26
C ASN A 72 -16.33 17.60 16.54
N GLU A 73 -16.22 16.40 17.14
CA GLU A 73 -15.35 16.14 18.28
C GLU A 73 -13.88 16.43 17.94
N ALA A 74 -13.37 15.83 16.85
CA ALA A 74 -12.00 16.04 16.42
C ALA A 74 -11.65 17.51 16.09
N MET A 75 -12.59 18.27 15.51
CA MET A 75 -12.40 19.70 15.25
C MET A 75 -12.57 20.57 16.49
N GLY A 76 -13.44 20.18 17.43
CA GLY A 76 -13.66 20.87 18.70
C GLY A 76 -12.45 20.81 19.62
N GLU A 77 -11.74 19.68 19.64
CA GLU A 77 -10.49 19.52 20.41
C GLU A 77 -9.33 20.39 19.90
N ILE A 78 -9.31 20.71 18.59
CA ILE A 78 -8.29 21.57 17.98
C ILE A 78 -8.50 23.05 18.36
N GLY A 79 -9.72 23.46 18.74
CA GLY A 79 -10.06 24.83 19.14
C GLY A 79 -10.09 25.11 20.65
N GLY A 80 -9.75 24.11 21.48
CA GLY A 80 -9.96 24.15 22.94
C GLY A 80 -8.73 24.40 23.82
N ASN A 81 -7.65 24.95 23.27
CA ASN A 81 -6.47 25.40 24.04
C ASN A 81 -6.21 26.89 23.80
N GLU A 82 -7.07 27.75 24.38
CA GLU A 82 -6.74 29.11 24.81
C GLU A 82 -7.30 29.35 26.22
#